data_AF-A0A1L5BQT3-F1
#
_entry.id   AF-A0A1L5BQT3-F1
#
_cell.length_a   1.000
_cell.length_b   1.000
_cell.length_c   1.000
_cell.angle_alpha   90.00
_cell.angle_beta   90.00
_cell.angle_gamma   90.00
#
_symmetry.space_group_name_H-M   'P 1'
#
loop_
_entity.id
_entity.type
_entity.pdbx_description
1 polymer ?
#
loop_
_entity_poly.entity_id
_entity_poly.type
_entity_poly.pdbx_seq_one_letter_code
_entity_poly.pdbx_strand_id
1 'polypeptide(L)'
;MNPFELAPSHASRIGGLGGALPAPENGYAFRTKPLFVPAGEVGVTLTFEGLQASKGVLLIEISGGEEGARRQLQLRTVSLVDLAAAGGVEHIALMNGHGDAYVVAGHIYDDTDAIAESLSVRIVVNALPATIQTAGALNTMARVPRLAGLDLPSFEHPTSQTWSKEQMGDPAFQSACNIFGLEVDAASWSAAYVFQAIRYLLGNLSGLKGFGAGLHAEIISGGFGAEQAEVVGHPSLDPAHWPPAKNFDFAWLIFEVPIIHAGHLFWMINLLLDRLRPGGVLAVAFTFEHGRMPREQCEVLTRGDVEVFALRLLGQGHSVAQLKFRAGNQPLPVGTRTPFGLMAQRAA
;
A
#
# COMPACT_ATOMS: atom_id res chain seq x y z
N MET A 1 -5.73 -17.23 22.25
CA MET A 1 -7.01 -16.75 22.81
C MET A 1 -8.15 -17.60 22.25
N ASN A 2 -9.23 -17.78 23.03
CA ASN A 2 -10.40 -18.54 22.61
C ASN A 2 -11.36 -17.65 21.80
N PRO A 3 -11.66 -17.97 20.53
CA PRO A 3 -12.48 -17.12 19.67
C PRO A 3 -14.00 -17.37 19.81
N PHE A 4 -14.43 -18.15 20.80
CA PHE A 4 -15.86 -18.39 21.10
C PHE A 4 -16.30 -17.78 22.43
N GLU A 5 -15.39 -17.12 23.16
CA GLU A 5 -15.63 -16.66 24.53
C GLU A 5 -16.76 -15.62 24.66
N LEU A 6 -17.04 -14.84 23.60
CA LEU A 6 -18.15 -13.89 23.57
C LEU A 6 -19.52 -14.55 23.32
N ALA A 7 -19.53 -15.72 22.69
CA ALA A 7 -20.74 -16.41 22.25
C ALA A 7 -20.58 -17.94 22.42
N PRO A 8 -20.27 -18.42 23.64
CA PRO A 8 -19.86 -19.82 23.85
C PRO A 8 -20.99 -20.82 23.56
N SER A 9 -22.23 -20.37 23.62
CA SER A 9 -23.41 -21.19 23.35
C SER A 9 -23.78 -21.25 21.86
N HIS A 10 -23.25 -20.37 21.01
CA HIS A 10 -23.64 -20.30 19.59
C HIS A 10 -22.76 -21.19 18.71
N ALA A 11 -23.41 -21.95 17.83
CA ALA A 11 -22.80 -22.85 16.87
C ALA A 11 -22.05 -22.07 15.80
N SER A 12 -20.83 -22.54 15.51
CA SER A 12 -20.06 -22.07 14.36
C SER A 12 -20.62 -22.65 13.07
N ARG A 13 -20.44 -21.93 11.96
CA ARG A 13 -20.61 -22.46 10.60
C ARG A 13 -19.57 -23.52 10.23
N ILE A 14 -18.49 -23.64 11.00
CA ILE A 14 -17.51 -24.73 10.90
C ILE A 14 -17.95 -25.82 11.90
N GLY A 15 -18.29 -27.00 11.39
CA GLY A 15 -18.77 -28.10 12.22
C GLY A 15 -17.73 -28.53 13.25
N GLY A 16 -18.20 -28.89 14.45
CA GLY A 16 -17.35 -29.25 15.58
C GLY A 16 -16.91 -28.07 16.45
N LEU A 17 -17.10 -26.82 16.00
CA LEU A 17 -16.71 -25.61 16.73
C LEU A 17 -17.91 -24.84 17.31
N GLY A 18 -17.68 -24.10 18.40
CA GLY A 18 -18.69 -23.27 19.07
C GLY A 18 -19.63 -24.07 19.99
N GLY A 19 -20.84 -23.54 20.21
CA GLY A 19 -21.89 -24.16 21.02
C GLY A 19 -22.99 -24.83 20.19
N ALA A 20 -24.15 -25.08 20.81
CA ALA A 20 -25.26 -25.82 20.20
C ALA A 20 -26.41 -24.93 19.70
N LEU A 21 -26.46 -23.67 20.09
CA LEU A 21 -27.55 -22.75 19.73
C LEU A 21 -27.29 -22.12 18.36
N PRO A 22 -28.32 -21.85 17.55
CA PRO A 22 -28.15 -21.08 16.32
C PRO A 22 -27.51 -19.72 16.62
N ALA A 23 -26.51 -19.33 15.81
CA ALA A 23 -25.92 -18.01 15.94
C ALA A 23 -26.89 -16.91 15.45
N PRO A 24 -26.87 -15.72 16.07
CA PRO A 24 -27.75 -14.61 15.67
C PRO A 24 -27.37 -14.01 14.31
N GLU A 25 -26.10 -14.12 13.90
CA GLU A 25 -25.61 -13.66 12.60
C GLU A 25 -25.54 -14.85 11.62
N ASN A 26 -26.19 -14.73 10.45
CA ASN A 26 -26.37 -15.82 9.46
C ASN A 26 -25.05 -16.40 8.87
N GLY A 27 -23.91 -15.76 9.15
CA GLY A 27 -22.59 -16.21 8.70
C GLY A 27 -21.60 -16.51 9.82
N TYR A 28 -21.99 -16.51 11.09
CA TYR A 28 -21.06 -16.61 12.22
C TYR A 28 -20.17 -17.86 12.16
N ALA A 29 -18.85 -17.68 12.05
CA ALA A 29 -17.89 -18.76 12.25
C ALA A 29 -17.19 -18.62 13.61
N PHE A 30 -16.66 -17.45 13.96
CA PHE A 30 -16.06 -17.19 15.27
C PHE A 30 -15.88 -15.68 15.50
N ARG A 31 -15.65 -15.25 16.75
CA ARG A 31 -15.32 -13.85 17.09
C ARG A 31 -14.57 -13.75 18.42
N THR A 32 -13.36 -13.21 18.40
CA THR A 32 -12.58 -13.00 19.62
C THR A 32 -13.14 -11.88 20.50
N LYS A 33 -12.82 -11.92 21.79
CA LYS A 33 -12.94 -10.73 22.64
C LYS A 33 -12.02 -9.60 22.13
N PRO A 34 -12.37 -8.33 22.38
CA PRO A 34 -11.48 -7.21 22.12
C PRO A 34 -10.20 -7.38 22.93
N LEU A 35 -9.05 -7.34 22.26
CA LEU A 35 -7.74 -7.38 22.91
C LEU A 35 -7.03 -6.05 22.66
N PHE A 36 -6.57 -5.39 23.72
CA PHE A 36 -5.76 -4.19 23.56
C PHE A 36 -4.37 -4.56 23.05
N VAL A 37 -3.96 -3.93 21.95
CA VAL A 37 -2.67 -4.20 21.31
C VAL A 37 -1.89 -2.89 21.23
N PRO A 38 -0.63 -2.81 21.71
CA PRO A 38 0.22 -1.64 21.52
C PRO A 38 0.45 -1.36 20.04
N ALA A 39 0.82 -0.11 19.71
CA ALA A 39 1.23 0.23 18.36
C ALA A 39 2.47 -0.59 17.95
N GLY A 40 2.48 -1.10 16.72
CA GLY A 40 3.52 -2.00 16.22
C GLY A 40 3.01 -2.97 15.17
N GLU A 41 3.87 -3.88 14.74
CA GLU A 41 3.47 -4.97 13.85
C GLU A 41 2.66 -6.01 14.64
N VAL A 42 1.47 -6.32 14.14
CA VAL A 42 0.58 -7.30 14.74
C VAL A 42 0.48 -8.51 13.81
N GLY A 43 1.05 -9.62 14.26
CA GLY A 43 0.90 -10.92 13.63
C GLY A 43 -0.28 -11.67 14.25
N VAL A 44 -1.31 -11.93 13.46
CA VAL A 44 -2.44 -12.79 13.82
C VAL A 44 -2.24 -14.15 13.16
N THR A 45 -2.24 -15.20 13.96
CA THR A 45 -2.22 -16.59 13.49
C THR A 45 -3.51 -17.27 13.91
N LEU A 46 -4.19 -17.86 12.93
CA LEU A 46 -5.35 -18.73 13.13
C LEU A 46 -4.87 -20.16 12.96
N THR A 47 -5.23 -21.03 13.89
CA THR A 47 -4.91 -22.46 13.82
C THR A 47 -6.17 -23.27 14.04
N PHE A 48 -6.61 -23.93 12.98
CA PHE A 48 -7.72 -24.87 12.96
C PHE A 48 -7.17 -26.30 13.05
N GLU A 49 -7.34 -26.95 14.20
CA GLU A 49 -6.87 -28.33 14.39
C GLU A 49 -7.86 -29.30 13.73
N GLY A 50 -7.33 -30.25 12.96
CA GLY A 50 -8.14 -31.24 12.25
C GLY A 50 -9.06 -30.67 11.18
N LEU A 51 -8.76 -29.49 10.62
CA LEU A 51 -9.59 -28.86 9.60
C LEU A 51 -9.73 -29.74 8.36
N GLN A 52 -10.96 -30.03 7.96
CA GLN A 52 -11.31 -30.71 6.72
C GLN A 52 -12.42 -29.94 6.02
N ALA A 53 -12.30 -29.74 4.70
CA ALA A 53 -13.32 -29.12 3.88
C ALA A 53 -13.15 -29.55 2.41
N SER A 54 -14.26 -29.76 1.70
CA SER A 54 -14.26 -29.92 0.23
C SER A 54 -14.83 -28.70 -0.49
N LYS A 55 -15.49 -27.80 0.25
CA LYS A 55 -16.01 -26.53 -0.25
C LYS A 55 -16.12 -25.48 0.86
N GLY A 56 -16.26 -24.22 0.45
CA GLY A 56 -16.56 -23.10 1.33
C GLY A 56 -15.46 -22.04 1.35
N VAL A 57 -15.88 -20.83 1.68
CA VAL A 57 -15.03 -19.64 1.71
C VAL A 57 -15.17 -18.97 3.08
N LEU A 58 -14.05 -18.82 3.77
CA LEU A 58 -13.95 -18.12 5.04
C LEU A 58 -13.55 -16.67 4.81
N LEU A 59 -14.40 -15.76 5.27
CA LEU A 59 -14.10 -14.34 5.35
C LEU A 59 -13.56 -14.03 6.76
N ILE A 60 -12.32 -13.60 6.83
CA ILE A 60 -11.66 -13.20 8.08
C ILE A 60 -11.64 -11.68 8.12
N GLU A 61 -12.28 -11.12 9.13
CA GLU A 61 -12.30 -9.69 9.40
C GLU A 61 -11.46 -9.41 10.65
N ILE A 62 -10.55 -8.45 10.54
CA ILE A 62 -9.84 -7.87 11.68
C ILE A 62 -10.31 -6.43 11.79
N SER A 63 -10.88 -6.10 12.95
CA SER A 63 -11.44 -4.79 13.24
C SER A 63 -10.83 -4.20 14.50
N GLY A 64 -10.66 -2.88 14.51
CA GLY A 64 -10.02 -2.19 15.63
C GLY A 64 -10.64 -0.83 15.91
N GLY A 65 -10.45 -0.36 17.14
CA GLY A 65 -10.96 0.91 17.66
C GLY A 65 -11.85 0.71 18.89
N GLU A 66 -12.39 1.82 19.39
CA GLU A 66 -13.28 1.82 20.54
C GLU A 66 -14.64 1.16 20.22
N GLU A 67 -15.28 0.62 21.25
CA GLU A 67 -16.59 -0.02 21.14
C GLU A 67 -17.65 0.99 20.66
N GLY A 68 -18.30 0.70 19.53
CA GLY A 68 -19.23 1.62 18.84
C GLY A 68 -18.62 2.44 17.70
N ALA A 69 -17.29 2.54 17.62
CA ALA A 69 -16.55 3.18 16.53
C ALA A 69 -15.52 2.25 15.88
N ARG A 70 -15.69 0.92 16.05
CA ARG A 70 -14.81 -0.08 15.44
C ARG A 70 -14.83 0.07 13.92
N ARG A 71 -13.64 0.14 13.34
CA ARG A 71 -13.44 0.13 11.90
C ARG A 71 -12.83 -1.20 11.48
N GLN A 72 -13.16 -1.60 10.27
CA GLN A 72 -12.49 -2.69 9.59
C GLN A 72 -11.05 -2.30 9.26
N LEU A 73 -10.09 -3.09 9.73
CA LEU A 73 -8.66 -2.90 9.48
C LEU A 73 -8.17 -3.81 8.37
N GLN A 74 -8.63 -5.07 8.37
CA GLN A 74 -8.31 -6.05 7.34
C GLN A 74 -9.55 -6.88 7.03
N LEU A 75 -9.73 -7.19 5.75
CA LEU A 75 -10.66 -8.21 5.30
C LEU A 75 -9.89 -9.19 4.42
N ARG A 76 -9.98 -10.48 4.71
CA ARG A 76 -9.30 -11.51 3.96
C ARG A 76 -10.24 -12.65 3.64
N THR A 77 -10.25 -13.05 2.38
CA THR A 77 -11.03 -14.19 1.91
C THR A 77 -10.09 -15.37 1.76
N VAL A 78 -10.44 -16.51 2.36
CA VAL A 78 -9.64 -17.73 2.35
C VAL A 78 -10.51 -18.90 1.89
N SER A 79 -10.00 -19.68 0.94
CA SER A 79 -10.58 -20.96 0.55
C SER A 79 -10.39 -21.97 1.68
N LEU A 80 -11.47 -22.54 2.19
CA LEU A 80 -11.39 -23.54 3.28
C LEU A 80 -10.71 -24.84 2.82
N VAL A 81 -10.82 -25.15 1.53
CA VAL A 81 -10.16 -26.31 0.91
C VAL A 81 -8.65 -26.13 0.92
N ASP A 82 -8.19 -24.96 0.46
CA ASP A 82 -6.75 -24.66 0.42
C ASP A 82 -6.17 -24.52 1.83
N LEU A 83 -6.94 -23.95 2.76
CA LEU A 83 -6.56 -23.84 4.16
C LEU A 83 -6.43 -25.22 4.82
N ALA A 84 -7.36 -26.14 4.56
CA ALA A 84 -7.27 -27.52 5.03
C ALA A 84 -6.05 -28.23 4.45
N ALA A 85 -5.80 -28.09 3.14
CA ALA A 85 -4.63 -28.65 2.47
C ALA A 85 -3.29 -28.09 3.01
N ALA A 86 -3.29 -26.83 3.46
CA ALA A 86 -2.16 -26.16 4.10
C ALA A 86 -2.00 -26.50 5.61
N GLY A 87 -2.78 -27.45 6.13
CA GLY A 87 -2.69 -27.88 7.54
C GLY A 87 -3.49 -27.01 8.51
N GLY A 88 -4.45 -26.22 8.04
CA GLY A 88 -5.36 -25.46 8.89
C GLY A 88 -4.76 -24.21 9.53
N VAL A 89 -3.64 -23.70 9.02
CA VAL A 89 -2.97 -22.51 9.58
C VAL A 89 -3.04 -21.33 8.62
N GLU A 90 -3.49 -20.19 9.13
CA GLU A 90 -3.52 -18.93 8.38
C GLU A 90 -2.76 -17.84 9.16
N HIS A 91 -1.94 -17.07 8.44
CA HIS A 91 -1.12 -16.00 9.01
C HIS A 91 -1.50 -14.67 8.37
N ILE A 92 -1.86 -13.70 9.20
CA ILE A 92 -2.24 -12.35 8.79
C ILE A 92 -1.37 -11.37 9.57
N ALA A 93 -0.53 -10.62 8.86
CA ALA A 93 0.22 -9.51 9.43
C ALA A 93 -0.46 -8.20 9.09
N LEU A 94 -0.52 -7.27 10.05
CA LEU A 94 -1.04 -5.93 9.85
C LEU A 94 -0.34 -4.93 10.78
N MET A 95 -0.25 -3.68 10.36
CA MET A 95 0.29 -2.61 11.20
C MET A 95 -0.77 -2.03 12.11
N ASN A 96 -0.48 -2.02 13.41
CA ASN A 96 -1.27 -1.30 14.38
C ASN A 96 -0.69 0.11 14.63
N GLY A 97 -1.36 1.12 14.09
CA GLY A 97 -0.93 2.53 14.22
C GLY A 97 -1.31 3.22 15.53
N HIS A 98 -2.19 2.62 16.35
CA HIS A 98 -2.65 3.20 17.63
C HIS A 98 -2.82 2.10 18.67
N GLY A 99 -2.70 2.40 19.96
CA GLY A 99 -3.07 1.44 21.00
C GLY A 99 -4.59 1.21 21.01
N ASP A 100 -5.11 0.40 20.09
CA ASP A 100 -6.54 0.13 19.91
C ASP A 100 -6.90 -1.28 20.39
N ALA A 101 -8.19 -1.51 20.66
CA ALA A 101 -8.72 -2.85 20.93
C ALA A 101 -9.05 -3.57 19.62
N TYR A 102 -8.52 -4.79 19.46
CA TYR A 102 -8.63 -5.62 18.26
C TYR A 102 -9.62 -6.76 18.42
N VAL A 103 -10.40 -7.00 17.38
CA VAL A 103 -11.31 -8.14 17.25
C VAL A 103 -10.99 -8.87 15.95
N VAL A 104 -10.82 -10.19 16.04
CA VAL A 104 -10.72 -11.08 14.88
C VAL A 104 -12.02 -11.87 14.79
N ALA A 105 -12.70 -11.76 13.65
CA ALA A 105 -13.97 -12.43 13.38
C ALA A 105 -13.87 -13.25 12.09
N GLY A 106 -14.58 -14.35 12.05
CA GLY A 106 -14.72 -15.22 10.89
C GLY A 106 -16.18 -15.33 10.47
N HIS A 107 -16.42 -15.25 9.17
CA HIS A 107 -17.74 -15.36 8.57
C HIS A 107 -17.74 -16.31 7.37
N ILE A 108 -18.79 -17.13 7.25
CA ILE A 108 -19.04 -18.01 6.09
C ILE A 108 -20.48 -17.84 5.62
N TYR A 109 -20.66 -17.15 4.50
CA TYR A 109 -21.98 -16.85 3.95
C TYR A 109 -22.47 -17.90 2.93
N ASP A 110 -21.54 -18.56 2.25
CA ASP A 110 -21.86 -19.59 1.24
C ASP A 110 -21.90 -20.99 1.84
N ASP A 111 -22.43 -21.97 1.11
CA ASP A 111 -22.47 -23.36 1.56
C ASP A 111 -21.07 -23.92 1.88
N THR A 112 -20.95 -24.66 2.97
CA THR A 112 -19.69 -25.18 3.49
C THR A 112 -19.91 -26.54 4.14
N ASP A 113 -18.94 -27.43 3.97
CA ASP A 113 -18.87 -28.72 4.68
C ASP A 113 -17.70 -28.76 5.66
N ALA A 114 -17.11 -27.60 5.96
CA ALA A 114 -15.93 -27.51 6.79
C ALA A 114 -16.19 -28.00 8.22
N ILE A 115 -15.31 -28.87 8.71
CA ILE A 115 -15.27 -29.36 10.09
C ILE A 115 -13.88 -29.15 10.69
N ALA A 116 -13.80 -28.86 11.98
CA ALA A 116 -12.55 -28.77 12.73
C ALA A 116 -12.76 -29.19 14.19
N GLU A 117 -11.69 -29.65 14.83
CA GLU A 117 -11.70 -30.09 16.24
C GLU A 117 -11.55 -28.91 17.19
N SER A 118 -10.69 -27.95 16.83
CA SER A 118 -10.46 -26.75 17.62
C SER A 118 -10.06 -25.56 16.74
N LEU A 119 -10.24 -24.35 17.26
CA LEU A 119 -9.71 -23.13 16.68
C LEU A 119 -9.03 -22.30 17.77
N SER A 120 -7.79 -21.92 17.52
CA SER A 120 -7.07 -20.95 18.33
C SER A 120 -6.66 -19.73 17.51
N VAL A 121 -6.70 -18.57 18.17
CA VAL A 121 -6.18 -17.31 17.62
C VAL A 121 -4.98 -16.89 18.45
N ARG A 122 -3.84 -16.66 17.83
CA ARG A 122 -2.65 -16.10 18.47
C ARG A 122 -2.38 -14.73 17.88
N ILE A 123 -2.25 -13.73 18.75
CA ILE A 123 -1.86 -12.37 18.37
C ILE A 123 -0.48 -12.14 18.97
N VAL A 124 0.49 -11.80 18.13
CA VAL A 124 1.87 -11.44 18.50
C VAL A 124 2.10 -10.00 18.10
N VAL A 125 2.75 -9.24 18.97
CA VAL A 125 3.12 -7.85 18.71
C VAL A 125 4.62 -7.77 18.67
N ASN A 126 5.16 -7.34 17.52
CA ASN A 126 6.55 -6.94 17.46
C ASN A 126 6.60 -5.43 17.70
N ALA A 127 7.09 -5.05 18.87
CA ALA A 127 7.30 -3.64 19.19
C ALA A 127 8.34 -3.05 18.23
N LEU A 128 8.00 -1.90 17.62
CA LEU A 128 8.93 -1.18 16.77
C LEU A 128 10.14 -0.71 17.62
N PRO A 129 11.39 -0.81 17.10
CA PRO A 129 12.53 -0.16 17.74
C PRO A 129 12.29 1.35 17.87
N ALA A 130 12.69 1.92 19.01
CA ALA A 130 12.45 3.33 19.38
C ALA A 130 13.07 4.38 18.43
N THR A 131 13.77 3.96 17.38
CA THR A 131 14.47 4.84 16.42
C THR A 131 13.55 5.50 15.38
N ILE A 132 12.26 5.12 15.31
CA ILE A 132 11.29 5.65 14.31
C ILE A 132 10.32 6.67 14.93
N GLN A 133 10.78 7.52 15.86
CA GLN A 133 9.94 8.58 16.46
C GLN A 133 10.26 10.01 16.00
N THR A 134 11.15 10.21 15.04
CA THR A 134 11.50 11.55 14.54
C THR A 134 11.27 11.66 13.03
N ALA A 135 10.00 11.74 12.63
CA ALA A 135 9.61 12.35 11.36
C ALA A 135 8.21 12.93 11.48
N GLY A 136 8.11 14.25 11.67
CA GLY A 136 6.85 15.00 11.66
C GLY A 136 6.05 14.92 10.34
N ALA A 137 6.53 14.16 9.35
CA ALA A 137 5.90 13.90 8.05
C ALA A 137 5.13 12.56 7.97
N LEU A 138 5.09 11.75 9.04
CA LEU A 138 4.29 10.51 9.07
C LEU A 138 2.76 10.77 8.99
N ASN A 139 2.31 12.03 9.13
CA ASN A 139 0.90 12.40 9.03
C ASN A 139 0.39 12.64 7.59
N THR A 140 1.26 12.77 6.57
CA THR A 140 0.79 13.10 5.21
C THR A 140 0.41 11.91 4.33
N MET A 141 0.93 10.72 4.63
CA MET A 141 0.43 9.46 4.05
C MET A 141 -0.56 8.74 4.98
N ALA A 142 -0.68 9.20 6.23
CA ALA A 142 -1.67 8.69 7.16
C ALA A 142 -3.08 9.14 6.75
N ARG A 143 -3.85 8.15 6.27
CA ARG A 143 -5.33 8.13 6.21
C ARG A 143 -5.97 9.39 5.63
N VAL A 144 -5.93 9.45 4.30
CA VAL A 144 -6.84 10.31 3.57
C VAL A 144 -8.25 9.69 3.64
N PRO A 145 -9.31 10.42 4.06
CA PRO A 145 -10.68 9.89 4.13
C PRO A 145 -11.23 9.45 2.77
N ARG A 146 -10.57 9.85 1.67
CA ARG A 146 -10.85 9.42 0.30
C ARG A 146 -9.53 9.21 -0.44
N LEU A 147 -9.40 8.06 -1.10
CA LEU A 147 -8.21 7.75 -1.91
C LEU A 147 -8.00 8.75 -3.04
N ALA A 148 -9.08 9.27 -3.64
CA ALA A 148 -9.04 10.33 -4.64
C ALA A 148 -9.44 11.69 -4.05
N GLY A 149 -8.58 12.68 -4.19
CA GLY A 149 -8.83 14.08 -3.82
C GLY A 149 -9.48 14.88 -4.93
N LEU A 150 -10.19 15.95 -4.55
CA LEU A 150 -10.75 16.94 -5.48
C LEU A 150 -9.88 18.20 -5.60
N ASP A 151 -8.95 18.38 -4.66
CA ASP A 151 -8.04 19.51 -4.61
C ASP A 151 -7.02 19.45 -5.75
N LEU A 152 -6.47 20.61 -6.09
CA LEU A 152 -5.42 20.70 -7.11
C LEU A 152 -4.12 20.05 -6.61
N PRO A 153 -3.31 19.48 -7.54
CA PRO A 153 -1.93 19.11 -7.27
C PRO A 153 -1.12 20.28 -6.71
N SER A 154 -0.21 20.00 -5.78
CA SER A 154 0.77 20.96 -5.27
C SER A 154 2.15 20.39 -5.51
N PHE A 155 3.09 21.21 -6.00
CA PHE A 155 4.46 20.74 -6.16
C PHE A 155 5.22 20.84 -4.84
N GLU A 156 5.04 21.93 -4.09
CA GLU A 156 5.60 22.11 -2.74
C GLU A 156 5.18 20.99 -1.75
N HIS A 157 3.91 20.59 -1.78
CA HIS A 157 3.34 19.52 -0.94
C HIS A 157 2.83 18.38 -1.82
N PRO A 158 3.74 17.59 -2.42
CA PRO A 158 3.37 16.60 -3.41
C PRO A 158 2.52 15.48 -2.81
N THR A 159 1.57 15.03 -3.62
CA THR A 159 0.78 13.81 -3.42
C THR A 159 0.92 12.93 -4.66
N SER A 160 0.25 11.78 -4.72
CA SER A 160 0.19 11.00 -5.96
C SER A 160 -0.66 11.77 -6.98
N GLN A 161 -0.05 12.43 -7.96
CA GLN A 161 -0.72 13.46 -8.72
C GLN A 161 -0.33 13.52 -10.19
N THR A 162 -1.27 13.98 -11.01
CA THR A 162 -0.96 14.40 -12.38
C THR A 162 -0.17 15.70 -12.38
N TRP A 163 0.68 15.87 -13.38
CA TRP A 163 1.23 17.18 -13.73
C TRP A 163 0.11 18.18 -14.02
N SER A 164 0.32 19.45 -13.65
CA SER A 164 -0.52 20.57 -14.06
C SER A 164 0.34 21.77 -14.52
N LYS A 165 -0.22 22.58 -15.43
CA LYS A 165 0.48 23.77 -15.95
C LYS A 165 0.74 24.80 -14.85
N GLU A 166 -0.14 24.90 -13.86
CA GLU A 166 -0.01 25.82 -12.73
C GLU A 166 1.27 25.55 -11.91
N GLN A 167 1.74 24.30 -11.88
CA GLN A 167 2.96 23.93 -11.17
C GLN A 167 4.23 24.51 -11.80
N MET A 168 4.19 24.96 -13.06
CA MET A 168 5.34 25.66 -13.69
C MET A 168 5.71 26.96 -12.96
N GLY A 169 4.72 27.60 -12.33
CA GLY A 169 4.93 28.80 -11.52
C GLY A 169 5.35 28.52 -10.08
N ASP A 170 5.39 27.25 -9.65
CA ASP A 170 5.69 26.88 -8.26
C ASP A 170 7.20 27.06 -7.99
N PRO A 171 7.60 27.87 -6.98
CA PRO A 171 9.00 28.04 -6.63
C PRO A 171 9.73 26.74 -6.29
N ALA A 172 9.04 25.75 -5.70
CA ALA A 172 9.63 24.46 -5.38
C ALA A 172 9.98 23.67 -6.66
N PHE A 173 9.16 23.79 -7.70
CA PHE A 173 9.45 23.17 -9.00
C PHE A 173 10.64 23.83 -9.68
N GLN A 174 10.68 25.16 -9.72
CA GLN A 174 11.81 25.89 -10.28
C GLN A 174 13.12 25.59 -9.54
N SER A 175 13.06 25.51 -8.20
CA SER A 175 14.20 25.13 -7.38
C SER A 175 14.70 23.72 -7.71
N ALA A 176 13.79 22.74 -7.84
CA ALA A 176 14.15 21.39 -8.24
C ALA A 176 14.77 21.32 -9.64
N CYS A 177 14.21 22.02 -10.63
CA CYS A 177 14.83 22.12 -11.97
C CYS A 177 16.23 22.73 -11.91
N ASN A 178 16.42 23.79 -11.13
CA ASN A 178 17.74 24.43 -10.96
C ASN A 178 18.78 23.49 -10.33
N ILE A 179 18.39 22.66 -9.35
CA ILE A 179 19.28 21.65 -8.75
C ILE A 179 19.81 20.67 -9.81
N PHE A 180 18.96 20.30 -10.76
CA PHE A 180 19.30 19.35 -11.82
C PHE A 180 19.85 19.99 -13.10
N GLY A 181 19.85 21.33 -13.19
CA GLY A 181 20.17 22.03 -14.45
C GLY A 181 19.16 21.75 -15.58
N LEU A 182 17.89 21.50 -15.23
CA LEU A 182 16.81 21.20 -16.17
C LEU A 182 16.05 22.47 -16.56
N GLU A 183 15.39 22.44 -17.72
CA GLU A 183 14.45 23.48 -18.11
C GLU A 183 13.16 23.41 -17.25
N VAL A 184 12.46 24.52 -17.13
CA VAL A 184 11.19 24.58 -16.40
C VAL A 184 10.05 24.25 -17.37
N ASP A 185 9.87 22.96 -17.65
CA ASP A 185 8.89 22.45 -18.61
C ASP A 185 8.20 21.14 -18.16
N ALA A 186 7.28 20.65 -18.98
CA ALA A 186 6.54 19.43 -18.65
C ALA A 186 7.42 18.17 -18.68
N ALA A 187 8.46 18.14 -19.52
CA ALA A 187 9.39 17.00 -19.62
C ALA A 187 10.22 16.84 -18.34
N SER A 188 10.64 17.96 -17.75
CA SER A 188 11.45 17.99 -16.54
C SER A 188 10.66 17.69 -15.26
N TRP A 189 9.33 17.73 -15.33
CA TRP A 189 8.47 17.54 -14.16
C TRP A 189 8.65 16.18 -13.49
N SER A 190 8.77 15.09 -14.25
CA SER A 190 8.88 13.75 -13.66
C SER A 190 10.10 13.62 -12.74
N ALA A 191 11.26 14.13 -13.19
CA ALA A 191 12.49 14.10 -12.41
C ALA A 191 12.39 15.00 -11.17
N ALA A 192 11.90 16.23 -11.36
CA ALA A 192 11.71 17.18 -10.28
C ALA A 192 10.70 16.66 -9.23
N TYR A 193 9.59 16.09 -9.67
CA TYR A 193 8.52 15.56 -8.82
C TYR A 193 9.04 14.42 -7.94
N VAL A 194 9.74 13.44 -8.52
CA VAL A 194 10.28 12.30 -7.77
C VAL A 194 11.21 12.78 -6.64
N PHE A 195 12.09 13.71 -6.97
CA PHE A 195 13.00 14.31 -6.00
C PHE A 195 12.25 15.03 -4.88
N GLN A 196 11.30 15.90 -5.24
CA GLN A 196 10.51 16.65 -4.27
C GLN A 196 9.61 15.75 -3.41
N ALA A 197 9.02 14.70 -3.99
CA ALA A 197 8.19 13.74 -3.29
C ALA A 197 8.96 13.01 -2.18
N ILE A 198 10.17 12.52 -2.50
CA ILE A 198 11.02 11.83 -1.52
C ILE A 198 11.51 12.81 -0.45
N ARG A 199 11.97 14.01 -0.84
CA ARG A 199 12.37 15.06 0.10
C ARG A 199 11.26 15.46 1.05
N TYR A 200 10.05 15.62 0.53
CA TYR A 200 8.90 16.02 1.32
C TYR A 200 8.54 14.97 2.38
N LEU A 201 8.58 13.68 2.02
CA LEU A 201 8.21 12.59 2.93
C LEU A 201 9.29 12.27 3.96
N LEU A 202 10.57 12.35 3.59
CA LEU A 202 11.68 11.95 4.46
C LEU A 202 12.34 13.13 5.19
N GLY A 203 12.14 14.36 4.71
CA GLY A 203 12.78 15.54 5.24
C GLY A 203 14.29 15.53 5.00
N ASN A 204 15.06 15.21 6.04
CA ASN A 204 16.52 15.16 5.95
C ASN A 204 16.97 13.86 5.28
N LEU A 205 17.69 13.99 4.16
CA LEU A 205 18.18 12.86 3.37
C LEU A 205 19.63 12.46 3.68
N SER A 206 20.33 13.21 4.54
CA SER A 206 21.74 12.95 4.85
C SER A 206 21.93 11.54 5.44
N GLY A 207 22.80 10.75 4.79
CA GLY A 207 23.10 9.36 5.15
C GLY A 207 22.02 8.34 4.79
N LEU A 208 20.91 8.75 4.15
CA LEU A 208 19.89 7.81 3.69
C LEU A 208 20.32 7.09 2.42
N LYS A 209 19.94 5.82 2.29
CA LYS A 209 20.24 4.97 1.15
C LYS A 209 19.12 5.00 0.12
N GLY A 210 19.44 5.36 -1.12
CA GLY A 210 18.46 5.44 -2.21
C GLY A 210 18.80 4.54 -3.40
N PHE A 211 17.76 4.00 -4.06
CA PHE A 211 17.92 3.30 -5.33
C PHE A 211 16.95 3.82 -6.40
N GLY A 212 17.50 4.13 -7.57
CA GLY A 212 16.74 4.64 -8.71
C GLY A 212 16.90 3.81 -9.96
N ALA A 213 15.81 3.68 -10.73
CA ALA A 213 15.87 3.10 -12.06
C ALA A 213 15.16 3.95 -13.13
N GLY A 214 15.63 3.84 -14.36
CA GLY A 214 14.97 4.38 -15.56
C GLY A 214 15.45 5.77 -15.99
N LEU A 215 14.55 6.53 -16.59
CA LEU A 215 14.85 7.84 -17.17
C LEU A 215 15.38 8.80 -16.11
N HIS A 216 16.41 9.56 -16.46
CA HIS A 216 17.06 10.53 -15.58
C HIS A 216 17.59 9.98 -14.24
N ALA A 217 17.72 8.65 -14.08
CA ALA A 217 18.17 8.05 -12.83
C ALA A 217 19.53 8.59 -12.36
N GLU A 218 20.45 8.86 -13.30
CA GLU A 218 21.77 9.44 -13.01
C GLU A 218 21.66 10.91 -12.54
N ILE A 219 20.85 11.73 -13.20
CA ILE A 219 20.63 13.14 -12.85
C ILE A 219 20.01 13.26 -11.46
N ILE A 220 18.98 12.45 -11.20
CA ILE A 220 18.27 12.43 -9.92
C ILE A 220 19.19 11.97 -8.79
N SER A 221 20.06 10.99 -9.07
CA SER A 221 21.09 10.54 -8.13
C SER A 221 22.04 11.68 -7.78
N GLY A 222 22.42 12.54 -8.74
CA GLY A 222 23.22 13.74 -8.46
C GLY A 222 22.55 14.69 -7.46
N GLY A 223 21.25 14.96 -7.62
CA GLY A 223 20.53 15.84 -6.69
C GLY A 223 20.36 15.24 -5.28
N PHE A 224 20.11 13.93 -5.17
CA PHE A 224 20.11 13.27 -3.86
C PHE A 224 21.50 13.22 -3.23
N GLY A 225 22.55 13.04 -4.02
CA GLY A 225 23.93 13.11 -3.55
C GLY A 225 24.31 14.50 -3.01
N ALA A 226 23.78 15.57 -3.61
CA ALA A 226 23.95 16.94 -3.09
C ALA A 226 23.29 17.14 -1.71
N GLU A 227 22.24 16.38 -1.40
CA GLU A 227 21.60 16.30 -0.08
C GLU A 227 22.27 15.26 0.85
N GLN A 228 23.46 14.78 0.49
CA GLN A 228 24.29 13.82 1.23
C GLN A 228 23.65 12.42 1.41
N ALA A 229 22.73 12.03 0.53
CA ALA A 229 22.20 10.67 0.49
C ALA A 229 23.18 9.71 -0.24
N GLU A 230 23.23 8.46 0.21
CA GLU A 230 23.96 7.37 -0.43
C GLU A 230 23.09 6.73 -1.52
N VAL A 231 23.22 7.17 -2.76
CA VAL A 231 22.31 6.76 -3.84
C VAL A 231 22.98 6.00 -4.97
N VAL A 232 22.24 5.05 -5.53
CA VAL A 232 22.59 4.33 -6.75
C VAL A 232 21.48 4.54 -7.77
N GLY A 233 21.78 5.20 -8.88
CA GLY A 233 20.89 5.33 -10.04
C GLY A 233 21.32 4.41 -11.16
N HIS A 234 20.37 3.72 -11.79
CA HIS A 234 20.62 2.83 -12.91
C HIS A 234 19.70 3.18 -14.10
N PRO A 235 20.23 3.41 -15.32
CA PRO A 235 19.40 3.81 -16.45
C PRO A 235 18.48 2.69 -16.96
N SER A 236 18.84 1.43 -16.73
CA SER A 236 18.04 0.27 -17.17
C SER A 236 16.84 -0.02 -16.26
N LEU A 237 15.71 -0.32 -16.88
CA LEU A 237 14.50 -0.85 -16.24
C LEU A 237 14.57 -2.36 -16.00
N ASP A 238 15.58 -3.06 -16.53
CA ASP A 238 15.75 -4.51 -16.35
C ASP A 238 16.27 -4.82 -14.93
N PRO A 239 15.48 -5.52 -14.09
CA PRO A 239 15.87 -5.84 -12.72
C PRO A 239 17.10 -6.72 -12.58
N ALA A 240 17.53 -7.41 -13.66
CA ALA A 240 18.79 -8.17 -13.66
C ALA A 240 20.01 -7.27 -13.47
N HIS A 241 19.90 -5.97 -13.80
CA HIS A 241 20.98 -4.99 -13.63
C HIS A 241 20.86 -4.19 -12.33
N TRP A 242 19.81 -4.40 -11.54
CA TRP A 242 19.63 -3.67 -10.29
C TRP A 242 20.53 -4.22 -9.19
N PRO A 243 20.98 -3.38 -8.24
CA PRO A 243 21.83 -3.82 -7.16
C PRO A 243 21.15 -4.95 -6.36
N PRO A 244 21.90 -5.97 -5.93
CA PRO A 244 21.37 -7.06 -5.12
C PRO A 244 21.06 -6.62 -3.68
N ALA A 245 21.59 -5.46 -3.27
CA ALA A 245 21.34 -4.88 -1.96
C ALA A 245 19.84 -4.71 -1.70
N LYS A 246 19.43 -5.03 -0.48
CA LYS A 246 18.12 -4.74 0.08
C LYS A 246 18.30 -3.73 1.22
N ASN A 247 17.20 -3.16 1.70
CA ASN A 247 17.13 -2.18 2.79
C ASN A 247 17.51 -0.74 2.37
N PHE A 248 17.03 -0.30 1.20
CA PHE A 248 17.06 1.13 0.86
C PHE A 248 16.01 1.90 1.67
N ASP A 249 16.31 3.15 2.01
CA ASP A 249 15.39 4.04 2.72
C ASP A 249 14.36 4.64 1.77
N PHE A 250 14.75 4.82 0.51
CA PHE A 250 13.86 5.22 -0.56
C PHE A 250 14.24 4.63 -1.91
N ALA A 251 13.28 4.63 -2.81
CA ALA A 251 13.48 4.23 -4.18
C ALA A 251 12.68 5.11 -5.14
N TRP A 252 13.15 5.18 -6.38
CA TRP A 252 12.40 5.83 -7.43
C TRP A 252 12.46 5.11 -8.75
N LEU A 253 11.45 5.37 -9.57
CA LEU A 253 11.33 4.83 -10.91
C LEU A 253 10.73 5.87 -11.83
N ILE A 254 11.42 6.17 -12.93
CA ILE A 254 10.87 7.01 -14.00
C ILE A 254 10.95 6.24 -15.29
N PHE A 255 9.85 6.22 -16.02
CA PHE A 255 9.85 5.67 -17.37
C PHE A 255 8.79 6.37 -18.19
N GLU A 256 9.06 6.47 -19.48
CA GLU A 256 8.09 6.85 -20.49
C GLU A 256 7.77 5.61 -21.30
N VAL A 257 6.51 5.50 -21.72
CA VAL A 257 6.12 4.40 -22.58
C VAL A 257 5.07 4.80 -23.60
N PRO A 258 4.98 3.94 -24.62
CA PRO A 258 3.71 3.28 -24.92
C PRO A 258 3.66 1.76 -24.58
N ILE A 259 4.70 1.14 -24.01
CA ILE A 259 4.89 -0.34 -23.96
C ILE A 259 5.13 -0.97 -22.56
N ILE A 260 4.57 -0.43 -21.48
CA ILE A 260 4.50 -1.17 -20.21
C ILE A 260 3.01 -1.34 -19.90
N HIS A 261 2.50 -2.55 -20.16
CA HIS A 261 1.18 -2.92 -19.70
C HIS A 261 1.11 -2.79 -18.17
N ALA A 262 -0.06 -2.44 -17.65
CA ALA A 262 -0.25 -2.15 -16.22
C ALA A 262 0.29 -3.23 -15.28
N GLY A 263 0.16 -4.51 -15.67
CA GLY A 263 0.70 -5.63 -14.90
C GLY A 263 2.22 -5.58 -14.72
N HIS A 264 2.96 -5.20 -15.77
CA HIS A 264 4.42 -5.13 -15.71
C HIS A 264 4.90 -3.97 -14.84
N LEU A 265 4.26 -2.79 -14.91
CA LEU A 265 4.59 -1.70 -13.98
C LEU A 265 4.30 -2.10 -12.54
N PHE A 266 3.13 -2.70 -12.28
CA PHE A 266 2.79 -3.12 -10.94
C PHE A 266 3.81 -4.13 -10.38
N TRP A 267 4.27 -5.07 -11.21
CA TRP A 267 5.36 -5.97 -10.84
C TRP A 267 6.66 -5.22 -10.52
N MET A 268 7.07 -4.24 -11.33
CA MET A 268 8.25 -3.42 -11.04
C MET A 268 8.12 -2.63 -9.73
N ILE A 269 6.95 -2.07 -9.47
CA ILE A 269 6.64 -1.38 -8.20
C ILE A 269 6.85 -2.33 -7.02
N ASN A 270 6.32 -3.55 -7.09
CA ASN A 270 6.53 -4.55 -6.02
C ASN A 270 8.01 -4.91 -5.87
N LEU A 271 8.75 -5.09 -6.96
CA LEU A 271 10.19 -5.36 -6.90
C LEU A 271 10.99 -4.24 -6.21
N LEU A 272 10.60 -2.98 -6.42
CA LEU A 272 11.23 -1.84 -5.75
C LEU A 272 10.84 -1.79 -4.28
N LEU A 273 9.55 -1.98 -3.96
CA LEU A 273 9.09 -2.06 -2.57
C LEU A 273 9.84 -3.16 -1.82
N ASP A 274 10.02 -4.35 -2.40
CA ASP A 274 10.76 -5.47 -1.78
C ASP A 274 12.22 -5.13 -1.43
N ARG A 275 12.80 -4.12 -2.08
CA ARG A 275 14.16 -3.62 -1.82
C ARG A 275 14.22 -2.53 -0.76
N LEU A 276 13.09 -1.89 -0.45
CA LEU A 276 13.01 -0.88 0.60
C LEU A 276 13.07 -1.51 1.99
N ARG A 277 13.60 -0.81 2.99
CA ARG A 277 13.36 -1.18 4.39
C ARG A 277 11.87 -0.96 4.73
N PRO A 278 11.35 -1.59 5.78
CA PRO A 278 10.01 -1.28 6.24
C PRO A 278 9.85 0.20 6.58
N GLY A 279 8.76 0.83 6.14
CA GLY A 279 8.56 2.29 6.20
C GLY A 279 9.32 3.10 5.13
N GLY A 280 10.10 2.46 4.26
CA GLY A 280 10.79 3.14 3.16
C GLY A 280 9.83 3.70 2.11
N VAL A 281 10.27 4.73 1.39
CA VAL A 281 9.43 5.52 0.46
C VAL A 281 9.71 5.17 -0.99
N LEU A 282 8.66 5.01 -1.79
CA LEU A 282 8.74 4.84 -3.24
C LEU A 282 8.07 6.04 -3.94
N ALA A 283 8.76 6.62 -4.92
CA ALA A 283 8.18 7.58 -5.87
C ALA A 283 8.33 7.08 -7.31
N VAL A 284 7.22 7.00 -8.05
CA VAL A 284 7.21 6.54 -9.45
C VAL A 284 6.59 7.61 -10.33
N ALA A 285 7.25 7.96 -11.43
CA ALA A 285 6.70 8.86 -12.45
C ALA A 285 6.52 8.13 -13.79
N PHE A 286 5.36 8.31 -14.41
CA PHE A 286 4.99 7.65 -15.67
C PHE A 286 4.01 8.46 -16.50
N THR A 287 3.90 8.12 -17.79
CA THR A 287 2.90 8.71 -18.70
C THR A 287 1.50 8.18 -18.40
N PHE A 288 0.56 9.12 -18.25
CA PHE A 288 -0.84 8.89 -17.89
C PHE A 288 -1.76 9.52 -18.95
N GLU A 289 -2.85 8.86 -19.30
CA GLU A 289 -3.84 9.37 -20.26
C GLU A 289 -5.13 9.82 -19.58
N HIS A 290 -5.57 11.02 -19.93
CA HIS A 290 -6.80 11.63 -19.45
C HIS A 290 -8.02 11.18 -20.27
N GLY A 291 -9.14 11.00 -19.57
CA GLY A 291 -10.43 10.68 -20.16
C GLY A 291 -10.86 9.23 -19.94
N ARG A 292 -12.07 8.92 -20.43
CA ARG A 292 -12.63 7.56 -20.40
C ARG A 292 -12.54 6.96 -21.80
N MET A 293 -11.35 6.50 -22.17
CA MET A 293 -11.17 5.66 -23.34
C MET A 293 -11.35 4.18 -22.95
N PRO A 294 -11.89 3.31 -23.82
CA PRO A 294 -11.86 1.87 -23.61
C PRO A 294 -10.42 1.40 -23.41
N ARG A 295 -10.18 0.51 -22.43
CA ARG A 295 -8.82 0.08 -22.06
C ARG A 295 -8.02 -0.49 -23.24
N GLU A 296 -8.71 -1.16 -24.16
CA GLU A 296 -8.17 -1.76 -25.39
C GLU A 296 -7.58 -0.73 -26.36
N GLN A 297 -7.93 0.55 -26.21
CA GLN A 297 -7.49 1.66 -27.07
C GLN A 297 -6.44 2.55 -26.38
N CYS A 298 -6.10 2.26 -25.12
CA CYS A 298 -5.13 3.03 -24.36
C CYS A 298 -3.73 2.39 -24.45
N GLU A 299 -2.77 3.12 -25.01
CA GLU A 299 -1.36 2.71 -25.05
C GLU A 299 -0.63 2.97 -23.72
N VAL A 300 -1.20 3.80 -22.84
CA VAL A 300 -0.61 4.17 -21.55
C VAL A 300 -1.58 3.88 -20.40
N LEU A 301 -1.19 4.26 -19.19
CA LEU A 301 -2.01 4.03 -18.00
C LEU A 301 -3.17 5.02 -17.92
N THR A 302 -4.33 4.49 -17.56
CA THR A 302 -5.55 5.25 -17.31
C THR A 302 -5.74 5.49 -15.82
N ARG A 303 -6.71 6.33 -15.47
CA ARG A 303 -7.16 6.50 -14.08
C ARG A 303 -7.51 5.18 -13.41
N GLY A 304 -8.22 4.30 -14.11
CA GLY A 304 -8.63 3.00 -13.57
C GLY A 304 -7.43 2.13 -13.20
N ASP A 305 -6.36 2.14 -14.03
CA ASP A 305 -5.15 1.38 -13.73
C ASP A 305 -4.46 1.90 -12.46
N VAL A 306 -4.33 3.23 -12.33
CA VAL A 306 -3.69 3.86 -11.16
C VAL A 306 -4.49 3.61 -9.89
N GLU A 307 -5.83 3.70 -9.95
CA GLU A 307 -6.70 3.37 -8.82
C GLU A 307 -6.56 1.90 -8.41
N VAL A 308 -6.48 0.98 -9.38
CA VAL A 308 -6.23 -0.44 -9.12
C VAL A 308 -4.86 -0.67 -8.47
N PHE A 309 -3.80 0.02 -8.92
CA PHE A 309 -2.49 -0.09 -8.27
C PHE A 309 -2.55 0.37 -6.82
N ALA A 310 -3.14 1.54 -6.57
CA ALA A 310 -3.26 2.08 -5.23
C ALA A 310 -4.04 1.13 -4.31
N LEU A 311 -5.16 0.58 -4.78
CA LEU A 311 -5.94 -0.40 -4.01
C LEU A 311 -5.17 -1.69 -3.74
N ARG A 312 -4.39 -2.19 -4.71
CA ARG A 312 -3.56 -3.39 -4.51
C ARG A 312 -2.43 -3.14 -3.51
N LEU A 313 -1.74 -2.01 -3.59
CA LEU A 313 -0.70 -1.61 -2.63
C LEU A 313 -1.27 -1.50 -1.22
N LEU A 314 -2.43 -0.84 -1.07
CA LEU A 314 -3.16 -0.77 0.20
C LEU A 314 -3.56 -2.16 0.70
N GLY A 315 -4.04 -3.04 -0.17
CA GLY A 315 -4.37 -4.43 0.17
C GLY A 315 -3.17 -5.27 0.61
N GLN A 316 -1.95 -4.90 0.20
CA GLN A 316 -0.68 -5.47 0.64
C GLN A 316 -0.14 -4.81 1.93
N GLY A 317 -0.90 -3.89 2.54
CA GLY A 317 -0.52 -3.20 3.77
C GLY A 317 0.40 -1.98 3.58
N HIS A 318 0.70 -1.60 2.34
CA HIS A 318 1.47 -0.39 2.03
C HIS A 318 0.61 0.86 2.18
N SER A 319 1.24 2.01 2.40
CA SER A 319 0.55 3.31 2.34
C SER A 319 0.68 3.91 0.95
N VAL A 320 -0.35 4.63 0.49
CA VAL A 320 -0.34 5.35 -0.79
C VAL A 320 -0.79 6.78 -0.53
N ALA A 321 -0.05 7.77 -1.04
CA ALA A 321 -0.47 9.17 -0.92
C ALA A 321 -1.74 9.42 -1.74
N GLN A 322 -2.55 10.41 -1.34
CA GLN A 322 -3.80 10.75 -2.01
C GLN A 322 -3.62 10.87 -3.53
N LEU A 323 -4.54 10.28 -4.30
CA LEU A 323 -4.57 10.38 -5.76
C LEU A 323 -5.23 11.69 -6.20
N LYS A 324 -4.54 12.50 -7.00
CA LYS A 324 -5.05 13.73 -7.62
C LYS A 324 -4.91 13.66 -9.14
N PHE A 325 -6.02 13.39 -9.82
CA PHE A 325 -6.06 13.26 -11.28
C PHE A 325 -6.36 14.58 -12.01
N ARG A 326 -6.61 15.66 -11.28
CA ARG A 326 -7.01 16.94 -11.86
C ARG A 326 -5.78 17.73 -12.31
N ALA A 327 -5.62 17.96 -13.61
CA ALA A 327 -4.49 18.67 -14.21
C ALA A 327 -4.70 20.20 -14.29
N GLY A 328 -5.43 20.79 -13.35
CA GLY A 328 -5.74 22.21 -13.31
C GLY A 328 -7.24 22.53 -13.27
N ASN A 329 -7.59 23.78 -13.52
CA ASN A 329 -8.99 24.22 -13.39
C ASN A 329 -9.91 23.75 -14.52
N GLN A 330 -9.35 23.39 -15.68
CA GLN A 330 -10.10 22.89 -16.84
C GLN A 330 -9.86 21.39 -17.04
N PRO A 331 -10.91 20.62 -17.42
CA PRO A 331 -10.72 19.24 -17.84
C PRO A 331 -9.88 19.20 -19.12
N LEU A 332 -8.88 18.31 -19.15
CA LEU A 332 -8.08 18.08 -20.35
C LEU A 332 -8.89 17.31 -21.41
N PRO A 333 -8.61 17.52 -22.70
CA PRO A 333 -9.19 16.70 -23.76
C PRO A 333 -8.95 15.20 -23.54
N VAL A 334 -9.92 14.37 -23.94
CA VAL A 334 -9.75 12.91 -23.94
C VAL A 334 -8.56 12.52 -24.81
N GLY A 335 -7.72 11.61 -24.32
CA GLY A 335 -6.49 11.19 -25.02
C GLY A 335 -5.29 12.09 -24.74
N THR A 336 -5.44 13.16 -23.95
CA THR A 336 -4.28 13.96 -23.52
C THR A 336 -3.39 13.12 -22.61
N ARG A 337 -2.10 13.05 -22.94
CA ARG A 337 -1.09 12.37 -22.13
C ARG A 337 -0.33 13.38 -21.29
N THR A 338 -0.21 13.11 -19.99
CA THR A 338 0.58 13.91 -19.06
C THR A 338 1.40 13.01 -18.14
N PRO A 339 2.48 13.51 -17.54
CA PRO A 339 3.12 12.82 -16.43
C PRO A 339 2.16 12.63 -15.25
N PHE A 340 2.28 11.50 -14.56
CA PHE A 340 1.66 11.22 -13.28
C PHE A 340 2.70 10.66 -12.32
N GLY A 341 2.68 11.18 -11.11
CA GLY A 341 3.51 10.74 -10.00
C GLY A 341 2.72 9.91 -9.01
N LEU A 342 3.24 8.74 -8.63
CA LEU A 342 2.68 7.87 -7.60
C LEU A 342 3.66 7.83 -6.41
N MET A 343 3.13 8.05 -5.20
CA MET A 343 3.89 7.95 -3.95
C MET A 343 3.33 6.82 -3.10
N ALA A 344 4.22 5.94 -2.66
CA ALA A 344 3.88 4.84 -1.77
C ALA A 344 4.91 4.70 -0.64
N GLN A 345 4.49 4.10 0.46
CA GLN A 345 5.37 3.72 1.56
C GLN A 345 5.25 2.23 1.80
N ARG A 346 6.40 1.55 1.85
CA ARG A 346 6.43 0.14 2.19
C ARG A 346 5.88 -0.06 3.60
N ALA A 347 5.07 -1.10 3.75
CA ALA A 347 4.56 -1.56 5.03
C ALA A 347 5.73 -1.79 5.99
N ALA A 348 5.55 -1.37 7.25
CA ALA A 348 6.50 -1.67 8.30
C ALA A 348 6.53 -3.18 8.61
#